data_AF-A0A517VGP3-F1
#
_entry.id   AF-A0A517VGP3-F1
#
_cell.length_a   1.000
_cell.length_b   1.000
_cell.length_c   1.000
_cell.angle_alpha   90.00
_cell.angle_beta   90.00
_cell.angle_gamma   90.00
#
_symmetry.space_group_name_H-M   'P 1'
#
loop_
_entity.id
_entity.type
_entity.pdbx_description
1 polymer ?
#
loop_
_entity_poly.entity_id
_entity_poly.type
_entity_poly.pdbx_seq_one_letter_code
_entity_poly.pdbx_strand_id
1 'polypeptide(L)'
;MTEKKRIRFISIAGYTILFLLVFYVSSIGPFNAKMMHSVRESLDSGKIDPIFTFDNFDAVYAPLTGAANKIPFLEDLLYDYLIFCSESIYPLDHAGDFELLPVPE
;
A
#
# COMPACT_ATOMS: atom_id res chain seq x y z
N MET A 1 -21.59 -35.60 1.21
CA MET A 1 -20.24 -35.07 1.53
C MET A 1 -19.98 -35.30 3.01
N THR A 2 -18.96 -36.08 3.38
CA THR A 2 -18.72 -36.50 4.78
C THR A 2 -18.27 -35.32 5.65
N GLU A 3 -18.73 -35.26 6.89
CA GLU A 3 -18.47 -34.17 7.85
C GLU A 3 -16.97 -33.81 7.99
N LYS A 4 -16.11 -34.84 7.97
CA LYS A 4 -14.64 -34.70 7.95
C LYS A 4 -14.10 -33.92 6.74
N LYS A 5 -14.73 -34.04 5.56
CA LYS A 5 -14.36 -33.27 4.35
C LYS A 5 -14.76 -31.80 4.50
N ARG A 6 -15.89 -31.52 5.16
CA ARG A 6 -16.40 -30.17 5.40
C ARG A 6 -15.48 -29.38 6.33
N ILE A 7 -15.03 -29.99 7.43
CA ILE A 7 -14.10 -29.36 8.39
C ILE A 7 -12.76 -29.05 7.73
N ARG A 8 -12.19 -30.00 6.96
CA ARG A 8 -10.93 -29.76 6.21
C ARG A 8 -11.06 -28.60 5.22
N PHE A 9 -12.18 -28.51 4.52
CA PHE A 9 -12.40 -27.44 3.55
C PHE A 9 -12.49 -26.07 4.23
N ILE A 10 -13.16 -25.99 5.38
CA ILE A 10 -13.24 -24.77 6.20
C ILE A 10 -11.86 -24.36 6.70
N SER A 11 -11.04 -25.31 7.18
CA SER A 11 -9.68 -25.01 7.62
C SER A 11 -8.82 -24.48 6.47
N ILE A 12 -8.86 -25.11 5.29
CA ILE A 12 -8.10 -24.65 4.12
C ILE A 12 -8.55 -23.25 3.70
N ALA A 13 -9.86 -23.01 3.61
CA ALA A 13 -10.39 -21.70 3.27
C ALA A 13 -9.94 -20.62 4.28
N GLY A 14 -9.95 -20.94 5.58
CA GLY A 14 -9.47 -20.04 6.63
C GLY A 14 -7.99 -19.67 6.45
N TYR A 15 -7.12 -20.65 6.17
CA TYR A 15 -5.71 -20.37 5.89
C TYR A 15 -5.53 -19.51 4.64
N THR A 16 -6.26 -19.82 3.55
CA THR A 16 -6.18 -19.03 2.32
C THR A 16 -6.55 -17.56 2.57
N ILE A 17 -7.60 -17.28 3.35
CA ILE A 17 -7.99 -15.91 3.69
C ILE A 17 -6.87 -15.20 4.45
N LEU A 18 -6.25 -15.84 5.43
CA LEU A 18 -5.12 -15.26 6.16
C LEU A 18 -3.93 -14.98 5.25
N PHE A 19 -3.59 -15.91 4.35
CA PHE A 19 -2.52 -15.71 3.38
C PHE A 19 -2.81 -14.54 2.44
N LEU A 20 -4.04 -14.44 1.93
CA LEU A 20 -4.44 -13.33 1.07
C LEU A 20 -4.39 -11.99 1.82
N LEU A 21 -4.77 -11.97 3.09
CA LEU A 21 -4.71 -10.78 3.92
C LEU A 21 -3.27 -10.31 4.15
N VAL A 22 -2.37 -11.24 4.47
CA VAL A 22 -0.93 -10.93 4.61
C VAL A 22 -0.37 -10.40 3.28
N PHE A 23 -0.71 -11.04 2.16
CA PHE A 23 -0.27 -10.60 0.84
C PHE A 23 -0.78 -9.19 0.51
N TYR A 24 -2.05 -8.91 0.80
CA TYR A 24 -2.69 -7.61 0.60
C TYR A 24 -2.03 -6.51 1.42
N VAL A 25 -1.77 -6.74 2.72
CA VAL A 25 -1.06 -5.77 3.57
C VAL A 25 0.39 -5.60 3.10
N SER A 26 1.03 -6.68 2.66
CA SER A 26 2.42 -6.60 2.18
C SER A 26 2.52 -5.85 0.84
N SER A 27 1.50 -5.90 -0.01
CA SER A 27 1.55 -5.28 -1.35
C SER A 27 1.39 -3.75 -1.33
N ILE A 28 0.79 -3.15 -0.29
CA ILE A 28 0.54 -1.70 -0.26
C ILE A 28 1.83 -0.89 -0.30
N GLY A 29 2.88 -1.29 0.43
CA GLY A 29 4.14 -0.56 0.52
C GLY A 29 4.85 -0.44 -0.82
N PRO A 30 5.17 -1.56 -1.50
CA PRO A 30 5.80 -1.53 -2.82
C PRO A 30 4.95 -0.84 -3.88
N PHE A 31 3.62 -0.96 -3.78
CA PHE A 31 2.72 -0.29 -4.71
C PHE A 31 2.72 1.23 -4.51
N ASN A 32 2.65 1.68 -3.25
CA ASN A 32 2.74 3.10 -2.89
C ASN A 32 4.08 3.71 -3.33
N ALA A 33 5.19 3.00 -3.11
CA ALA A 33 6.51 3.46 -3.51
C ALA A 33 6.60 3.70 -5.03
N LYS A 34 6.13 2.74 -5.84
CA LYS A 34 6.09 2.87 -7.30
C LYS A 34 5.18 4.01 -7.75
N MET A 35 4.05 4.17 -7.09
CA MET A 35 3.11 5.23 -7.41
C MET A 35 3.72 6.61 -7.12
N MET A 36 4.30 6.82 -5.94
CA MET A 36 4.97 8.08 -5.58
C MET A 36 6.10 8.41 -6.54
N HIS A 37 6.94 7.42 -6.90
CA HIS A 37 7.99 7.60 -7.91
C HIS A 37 7.41 7.99 -9.28
N SER A 38 6.37 7.29 -9.74
CA SER A 38 5.73 7.60 -11.02
C SER A 38 5.11 8.99 -11.05
N VAL A 39 4.51 9.44 -9.94
CA VAL A 39 3.99 10.80 -9.79
C VAL A 39 5.12 11.83 -9.83
N ARG A 40 6.24 11.57 -9.15
CA ARG A 40 7.44 12.42 -9.18
C ARG A 40 8.02 12.55 -10.60
N GLU A 41 8.24 11.43 -11.28
CA GLU A 41 8.71 11.44 -12.67
C GLU A 41 7.72 12.15 -13.62
N SER A 42 6.42 12.00 -13.38
CA SER A 42 5.38 12.68 -14.17
C SER A 42 5.42 14.19 -13.98
N LEU A 43 5.67 14.66 -12.75
CA LEU A 43 5.85 16.08 -12.43
C LEU A 43 7.09 16.66 -13.11
N ASP A 44 8.23 15.95 -13.05
CA ASP A 44 9.49 16.40 -13.65
C ASP A 44 9.46 16.38 -15.18
N SER A 45 8.77 15.41 -15.77
CA SER A 45 8.70 15.22 -17.23
C SER A 45 7.51 15.93 -17.91
N GLY A 46 6.58 16.47 -17.13
CA GLY A 46 5.34 17.09 -17.62
C GLY A 46 4.39 16.12 -18.33
N LYS A 47 4.63 14.81 -18.22
CA LYS A 47 3.78 13.76 -18.79
C LYS A 47 3.12 13.00 -17.65
N ILE A 48 1.80 13.20 -17.50
CA ILE A 48 1.01 12.45 -16.52
C ILE A 48 0.81 11.03 -17.07
N ASP A 49 1.38 10.03 -16.40
CA ASP A 49 1.04 8.63 -16.68
C ASP A 49 -0.30 8.28 -16.02
N PRO A 50 -1.37 8.02 -16.80
CA PRO A 50 -2.72 7.82 -16.27
C PRO A 50 -2.93 6.45 -15.60
N ILE A 51 -1.92 5.58 -15.64
CA ILE A 51 -2.04 4.20 -15.14
C ILE A 51 -1.95 4.14 -13.61
N PHE A 52 -1.34 5.14 -12.96
CA PHE A 52 -1.13 5.19 -11.51
C PHE A 52 -1.76 6.44 -10.86
N THR A 53 -3.04 6.69 -11.14
CA THR A 53 -3.78 7.77 -10.45
C THR A 53 -4.06 7.42 -8.98
N PHE A 54 -4.08 8.44 -8.12
CA PHE A 54 -4.42 8.33 -6.70
C PHE A 54 -5.75 7.63 -6.44
N ASP A 55 -6.72 7.81 -7.34
CA ASP A 55 -8.03 7.16 -7.25
C ASP A 55 -7.96 5.62 -7.23
N ASN A 56 -7.02 5.02 -7.97
CA ASN A 56 -6.87 3.57 -8.02
C ASN A 56 -6.20 3.02 -6.76
N PHE A 57 -5.29 3.79 -6.15
CA PHE A 57 -4.65 3.44 -4.89
C PHE A 57 -5.66 3.43 -3.75
N ASP A 58 -6.42 4.52 -3.62
CA ASP A 58 -7.41 4.66 -2.56
C ASP A 58 -8.51 3.63 -2.69
N ALA A 59 -8.99 3.31 -3.90
CA ALA A 59 -10.01 2.29 -4.09
C ALA A 59 -9.57 0.88 -3.65
N VAL A 60 -8.31 0.50 -3.94
CA VAL A 60 -7.79 -0.84 -3.63
C VAL A 60 -7.41 -0.97 -2.15
N TYR A 61 -6.87 0.10 -1.55
CA TYR A 61 -6.35 0.08 -0.18
C TYR A 61 -7.23 0.78 0.86
N ALA A 62 -8.41 1.31 0.47
CA ALA A 62 -9.41 1.92 1.34
C ALA A 62 -9.73 1.12 2.63
N PRO A 63 -9.87 -0.22 2.59
CA PRO A 63 -10.10 -0.98 3.81
C PRO A 63 -8.96 -0.86 4.83
N LEU A 64 -7.71 -0.82 4.37
CA LEU A 64 -6.54 -0.73 5.22
C LEU A 64 -6.35 0.69 5.76
N THR A 65 -6.45 1.70 4.89
CA THR A 65 -6.37 3.11 5.28
C THR A 65 -7.52 3.50 6.20
N GLY A 66 -8.74 3.01 5.93
CA GLY A 66 -9.90 3.21 6.79
C GLY A 66 -9.78 2.52 8.15
N ALA A 67 -9.04 1.41 8.25
CA ALA A 67 -8.71 0.78 9.52
C ALA A 67 -7.62 1.57 10.27
N ALA A 68 -6.60 2.06 9.57
CA ALA A 68 -5.53 2.88 10.11
C ALA A 68 -6.08 4.18 10.73
N ASN A 69 -6.98 4.88 10.03
CA ASN A 69 -7.61 6.12 10.50
C ASN A 69 -8.41 5.96 11.82
N LYS A 70 -8.77 4.74 12.20
CA LYS A 70 -9.50 4.46 13.45
C LYS A 70 -8.59 4.02 14.59
N ILE A 71 -7.34 3.65 14.29
CA ILE A 71 -6.40 3.06 15.23
C ILE A 71 -5.06 3.79 15.07
N PRO A 72 -4.73 4.77 15.93
CA PRO A 72 -3.55 5.61 15.77
C PRO A 72 -2.24 4.83 15.62
N PHE A 73 -2.08 3.75 16.40
CA PHE A 73 -0.92 2.87 16.28
C PHE A 73 -0.78 2.23 14.89
N LEU A 74 -1.89 1.90 14.24
CA LEU A 74 -1.88 1.27 12.92
C LEU A 74 -1.56 2.31 11.84
N GLU A 75 -1.94 3.56 12.04
CA GLU A 75 -1.55 4.68 11.19
C GLU A 75 -0.04 4.90 11.22
N ASP A 76 0.55 5.03 12.42
CA ASP A 76 2.00 5.19 12.59
C ASP A 76 2.75 4.01 11.97
N LEU A 77 2.32 2.77 12.25
CA LEU A 77 2.94 1.56 11.72
C LEU A 77 2.84 1.48 10.19
N LEU A 78 1.69 1.87 9.63
CA LEU A 78 1.50 1.89 8.19
C LEU A 78 2.40 2.94 7.55
N TYR A 79 2.49 4.12 8.14
CA TYR A 79 3.35 5.20 7.66
C TYR A 79 4.83 4.80 7.65
N ASP A 80 5.34 4.24 8.75
CA ASP A 80 6.70 3.72 8.85
C ASP A 80 6.96 2.62 7.80
N TYR A 81 5.99 1.73 7.58
CA TYR A 81 6.08 0.70 6.56
C TYR A 81 6.15 1.27 5.14
N LEU A 82 5.33 2.28 4.84
CA LEU A 82 5.34 2.94 3.53
C LEU A 82 6.67 3.65 3.28
N ILE A 83 7.22 4.34 4.28
CA ILE A 83 8.55 4.98 4.21
C ILE A 83 9.62 3.91 3.94
N PHE A 84 9.65 2.85 4.75
CA PHE A 84 10.62 1.78 4.60
C PHE A 84 10.59 1.17 3.20
N CYS A 85 9.40 0.92 2.64
CA CYS A 85 9.26 0.42 1.28
C CYS A 85 9.75 1.42 0.22
N SER A 86 9.48 2.71 0.42
CA SER A 86 9.95 3.77 -0.48
C SER A 86 11.47 3.84 -0.49
N GLU A 87 12.11 3.93 0.68
CA GLU A 87 13.57 3.94 0.82
C GLU A 87 14.22 2.67 0.28
N SER A 88 13.59 1.50 0.49
CA SER A 88 14.14 0.23 0.04
C SER A 88 14.09 0.06 -1.48
N ILE A 89 13.09 0.64 -2.16
CA ILE A 89 12.89 0.47 -3.61
C ILE A 89 13.57 1.61 -4.38
N TYR A 90 13.50 2.83 -3.85
CA TYR A 90 14.05 4.05 -4.46
C TYR A 90 14.94 4.80 -3.45
N PRO A 91 16.11 4.25 -3.09
CA PRO A 91 17.00 4.85 -2.07
C PRO A 91 17.59 6.20 -2.49
N LEU A 92 17.63 6.50 -3.79
CA LEU A 92 18.16 7.75 -4.34
C LEU A 92 17.14 8.89 -4.30
N ASP A 93 15.84 8.59 -4.19
CA ASP A 93 14.81 9.62 -4.07
C ASP A 93 14.86 10.33 -2.72
N HIS A 94 15.27 9.61 -1.67
CA HIS A 94 15.44 10.13 -0.31
C HIS A 94 16.81 10.75 -0.04
N ALA A 95 17.73 10.71 -1.01
CA ALA A 95 19.01 11.43 -0.90
C ALA A 95 18.83 12.96 -1.01
N GLY A 96 17.61 13.44 -1.30
CA GLY A 96 17.29 14.85 -1.51
C GLY A 96 16.01 15.40 -0.85
N ASP A 97 15.31 14.67 0.02
CA ASP A 97 13.98 15.10 0.46
C ASP A 97 13.92 15.51 1.94
N PHE A 98 13.65 16.80 2.18
CA PHE A 98 12.55 17.28 3.04
C PHE A 98 12.24 18.77 2.74
N GLU A 99 12.27 19.20 1.47
CA GLU A 99 11.54 20.42 1.10
C GLU A 99 10.10 20.03 0.77
N LEU A 100 9.27 20.15 1.81
CA LEU A 100 7.81 20.12 1.78
C LEU A 100 7.26 20.76 0.51
N LEU A 101 6.61 19.95 -0.34
CA LEU A 101 5.72 20.48 -1.36
C LEU A 101 4.65 21.32 -0.66
N PRO A 102 4.47 22.60 -1.04
CA PRO A 102 3.48 23.46 -0.41
C PRO A 102 2.08 22.96 -0.73
N VAL A 103 1.27 22.82 0.31
CA VAL A 103 -0.18 22.61 0.21
C VAL A 103 -0.78 23.82 -0.52
N PRO A 104 -1.50 23.65 -1.63
CA PRO A 104 -2.16 24.77 -2.31
C PRO A 104 -3.33 25.28 -1.45
N GLU A 105 -3.40 26.60 -1.27
CA GLU A 105 -4.51 27.34 -0.65
C GLU A 105 -5.80 27.28 -1.47
#